data_AF-A0A7C6U192-F1
#
_entry.id   AF-A0A7C6U192-F1
#
_cell.length_a   1.000
_cell.length_b   1.000
_cell.length_c   1.000
_cell.angle_alpha   90.00
_cell.angle_beta   90.00
_cell.angle_gamma   90.00
#
_symmetry.space_group_name_H-M   'P 1'
#
loop_
_entity.id
_entity.type
_entity.pdbx_description
1 polymer ?
#
loop_
_entity_poly.entity_id
_entity_poly.type
_entity_poly.pdbx_seq_one_letter_code
_entity_poly.pdbx_strand_id
1 'polypeptide(L)' 'GRIEGMEARNNLQVIECLVPLAEMFGYATDLRSRTQGRGTYSMEFSHYDELPRSMAEEIINKNTL' A
#
# COMPACT_ATOMS: atom_id res chain seq x y z
N GLY A 1 5.82 0.43 0.41
CA GLY A 1 5.25 0.83 -0.90
C GLY A 1 6.19 1.68 -1.74
N ARG A 2 5.94 1.79 -3.05
CA ARG A 2 6.69 2.57 -4.06
C ARG A 2 5.75 3.53 -4.80
N ILE A 3 6.14 4.80 -4.93
CA ILE A 3 5.36 5.80 -5.68
C ILE A 3 5.72 5.68 -7.16
N GLU A 4 4.71 5.53 -8.01
CA GLU A 4 4.86 5.47 -9.47
C GLU A 4 4.66 6.86 -10.10
N GLY A 5 3.79 7.68 -9.51
CA GLY A 5 3.53 9.02 -10.02
C GLY A 5 2.78 9.92 -9.05
N MET A 6 2.85 11.22 -9.30
CA MET A 6 2.08 12.23 -8.60
C MET A 6 1.58 13.27 -9.59
N GLU A 7 0.26 13.45 -9.66
CA GLU A 7 -0.41 14.40 -10.54
C GLU A 7 -1.17 15.44 -9.73
N ALA A 8 -0.99 16.71 -10.05
CA ALA A 8 -1.81 17.77 -9.49
C ALA A 8 -3.14 17.87 -10.26
N ARG A 9 -4.27 17.71 -9.57
CA ARG A 9 -5.62 17.92 -10.14
C ARG A 9 -6.33 19.01 -9.36
N ASN A 10 -6.36 20.22 -9.92
CA ASN A 10 -6.89 21.42 -9.26
C ASN A 10 -6.22 21.62 -7.88
N ASN A 11 -7.01 21.59 -6.80
CA ASN A 11 -6.54 21.72 -5.42
C ASN A 11 -6.24 20.37 -4.75
N LEU A 12 -6.16 19.27 -5.52
CA LEU A 12 -5.87 17.93 -5.04
C LEU A 12 -4.56 17.40 -5.63
N GLN A 13 -3.94 16.47 -4.93
CA GLN A 13 -2.84 15.66 -5.42
C GLN A 13 -3.33 14.23 -5.57
N VAL A 14 -3.15 13.66 -6.76
CA VAL A 14 -3.40 12.24 -7.04
C VAL A 14 -2.06 11.54 -6.98
N ILE A 15 -1.93 10.52 -6.14
CA ILE A 15 -0.70 9.76 -5.94
C ILE A 15 -0.97 8.33 -6.39
N GLU A 16 -0.22 7.88 -7.39
CA GLU A 16 -0.23 6.49 -7.84
C GLU A 16 0.94 5.75 -7.20
N CYS A 17 0.66 4.62 -6.56
CA CYS A 17 1.66 3.84 -5.86
C CYS A 17 1.35 2.35 -5.88
N LEU A 18 2.42 1.56 -5.84
CA LEU A 18 2.37 0.12 -5.64
C LEU A 18 2.72 -0.18 -4.18
N VAL A 19 1.81 -0.83 -3.48
CA VAL A 19 1.99 -1.17 -2.06
C VAL A 19 1.73 -2.66 -1.88
N PRO A 20 2.59 -3.39 -1.16
CA PRO A 20 2.29 -4.78 -0.80
C PRO A 20 0.95 -4.84 -0.06
N LEU A 21 0.06 -5.73 -0.49
CA LEU A 21 -1.28 -5.84 0.10
C LEU A 21 -1.23 -6.08 1.63
N ALA A 22 -0.22 -6.80 2.10
CA ALA A 22 0.02 -7.05 3.52
C ALA A 22 0.29 -5.77 4.35
N GLU A 23 0.70 -4.67 3.73
CA GLU A 23 0.89 -3.37 4.40
C GLU A 23 -0.37 -2.49 4.40
N MET A 24 -1.45 -2.89 3.71
CA MET A 24 -2.66 -2.05 3.55
C MET A 24 -3.68 -2.23 4.67
N PHE A 25 -3.47 -3.16 5.61
CA PHE A 25 -4.34 -3.31 6.77
C PHE A 25 -4.34 -2.04 7.63
N GLY A 26 -5.51 -1.47 7.87
CA GLY A 26 -5.66 -0.22 8.62
C GLY A 26 -5.47 1.06 7.81
N TYR A 27 -5.09 0.96 6.52
CA TYR A 27 -4.79 2.12 5.69
C TYR A 27 -5.94 3.14 5.57
N ALA A 28 -7.19 2.66 5.52
CA ALA A 28 -8.36 3.54 5.48
C ALA A 28 -8.44 4.48 6.70
N THR A 29 -8.11 3.97 7.88
CA THR A 29 -8.09 4.73 9.14
C THR A 29 -6.96 5.75 9.14
N ASP A 30 -5.76 5.31 8.73
CA ASP A 30 -4.58 6.17 8.65
C ASP A 30 -4.78 7.32 7.65
N LEU A 31 -5.32 7.02 6.46
CA LEU A 31 -5.63 8.03 5.45
C LEU A 31 -6.64 9.05 6.00
N ARG A 32 -7.71 8.58 6.64
CA ARG A 32 -8.72 9.46 7.24
C ARG A 32 -8.08 10.38 8.28
N SER A 33 -7.26 9.84 9.17
CA SER A 33 -6.57 10.60 10.21
C SER A 33 -5.66 11.68 9.62
N ARG A 34 -4.81 11.31 8.65
CA ARG A 34 -3.83 12.22 8.02
C ARG A 34 -4.46 13.30 7.15
N THR A 35 -5.61 13.02 6.55
CA THR A 35 -6.28 13.94 5.63
C THR A 35 -7.45 14.69 6.27
N GLN A 36 -7.60 14.59 7.59
CA GLN A 36 -8.76 15.13 8.31
C GLN A 36 -10.10 14.66 7.69
N GLY A 37 -10.12 13.42 7.19
CA GLY A 37 -11.27 12.79 6.56
C GLY A 37 -11.61 13.25 5.15
N ARG A 38 -10.73 14.00 4.48
CA ARG A 38 -10.96 14.54 3.14
C ARG A 38 -10.34 13.72 2.01
N GLY A 39 -9.41 12.84 2.33
CA GLY A 39 -8.73 11.97 1.36
C GLY A 39 -9.56 10.74 1.02
N THR A 40 -9.43 10.29 -0.21
CA THR A 40 -9.99 9.03 -0.72
C THR A 40 -8.90 8.20 -1.35
N TYR A 41 -9.12 6.90 -1.46
CA TYR A 41 -8.20 5.98 -2.13
C TYR A 41 -9.00 4.87 -2.80
N SER A 42 -8.40 4.26 -3.83
CA SER A 42 -8.85 3.03 -4.45
C SER A 42 -7.69 2.05 -4.48
N MET A 43 -7.98 0.76 -4.31
CA MET A 43 -6.99 -0.31 -4.44
C MET A 43 -7.46 -1.31 -5.48
N GLU A 44 -6.54 -1.70 -6.34
CA GLU A 44 -6.73 -2.76 -7.33
C GLU A 44 -5.51 -3.67 -7.32
N PHE A 45 -5.73 -4.96 -7.58
CA PHE A 45 -4.62 -5.90 -7.75
C PHE A 45 -3.81 -5.52 -9.00
N SER A 46 -2.49 -5.41 -8.86
CA SER A 46 -1.58 -5.12 -9.98
C SER A 46 -0.85 -6.39 -10.44
N HIS A 47 0.02 -6.95 -9.60
CA HIS A 47 0.84 -8.13 -9.92
C HIS A 47 1.39 -8.78 -8.64
N TYR A 48 2.01 -9.94 -8.80
CA TYR A 48 2.89 -10.54 -7.81
C TYR A 48 4.31 -10.04 -8.00
N ASP A 49 4.99 -9.75 -6.90
CA ASP A 49 6.40 -9.36 -6.88
C ASP A 49 7.15 -10.24 -5.84
N GLU A 50 8.45 -10.40 -6.03
CA GLU A 50 9.27 -11.20 -5.12
C GLU A 50 9.42 -10.49 -3.77
N LEU A 51 9.19 -11.25 -2.70
CA LEU A 51 9.43 -10.75 -1.34
C LEU A 51 10.93 -10.76 -1.05
N PRO A 52 11.45 -9.76 -0.31
CA PRO A 52 12.78 -9.84 0.26
C PRO A 52 13.00 -11.14 1.03
N ARG A 53 14.18 -11.75 0.86
CA ARG A 53 14.50 -13.09 1.40
C ARG A 53 14.20 -13.23 2.90
N SER A 54 14.51 -12.21 3.71
CA SER A 54 14.25 -12.22 5.15
C SER A 54 12.76 -12.36 5.51
N MET A 55 11.88 -11.69 4.77
CA MET A 55 10.43 -11.77 4.96
C MET A 55 9.86 -13.08 4.41
N ALA A 56 10.40 -13.57 3.29
CA ALA A 56 10.00 -14.84 2.71
C ALA A 56 10.31 -16.00 3.68
N GLU A 57 11.51 -16.02 4.27
CA GLU A 57 11.90 -17.02 5.26
C GLU A 57 10.99 -17.01 6.50
N GLU A 58 10.60 -15.83 6.98
CA GLU A 58 9.65 -15.71 8.10
C GLU A 58 8.29 -16.35 7.80
N ILE A 59 7.75 -16.11 6.60
CA ILE A 59 6.46 -16.67 6.17
C ILE A 59 6.56 -18.19 5.99
N ILE A 60 7.64 -18.69 5.39
CA ILE A 60 7.88 -20.12 5.18
C ILE A 60 7.98 -20.84 6.53
N ASN A 61 8.73 -20.28 7.48
CA ASN A 61 8.88 -20.85 8.81
C ASN A 61 7.56 -20.85 9.60
N LYS A 62 6.71 -19.83 9.43
CA LYS A 62 5.38 -19.78 10.05
C LYS A 62 4.40 -20.82 9.50
N ASN A 63 4.55 -21.21 8.23
CA ASN A 63 3.66 -22.18 7.56
C ASN A 63 4.11 -23.64 7.68
N THR A 64 5.33 -23.89 8.18
CA THR A 64 5.84 -25.25 8.36
C THR A 64 5.59 -25.68 9.81
N LEU A 65 4.62 -26.60 10.00
CA LEU A 65 4.35 -27.29 11.26
C LEU A 65 5.40 -28.38 11.53
#